data_AF-A0A7S0S774-F1
#
_entry.id   AF-A0A7S0S774-F1
#
_cell.length_a   1.000
_cell.length_b   1.000
_cell.length_c   1.000
_cell.angle_alpha   90.00
_cell.angle_beta   90.00
_cell.angle_gamma   90.00
#
_symmetry.space_group_name_H-M   'P 1'
#
loop_
_entity.id
_entity.type
_entity.pdbx_description
1 polymer ?
#
loop_
_entity_poly.entity_id
_entity_poly.type
_entity_poly.pdbx_seq_one_letter_code
_entity_poly.pdbx_strand_id
1 'polypeptide(L)'
;LPLGSHRQLSAVQPMSGGGGRNGGVSVPRYDKTLRGGRGDRAPVSDWLTVRAPLDVILLEGWMLGFTPVGAAAAARVSPDLVAVDAALSSGGYRELHALVDHWMVVEVEDPQWVYAWRLQAEVEARGAGRGALTDTEA
;
A
#
# COMPACT_ATOMS: atom_id res chain seq x y z
N LEU A 1 -10.10 5.72 -0.87
CA LEU A 1 -9.14 6.77 -0.45
C LEU A 1 -8.59 7.44 -1.70
N PRO A 2 -8.47 8.78 -1.78
CA PRO A 2 -7.76 9.40 -2.89
C PRO A 2 -6.27 9.00 -2.86
N LEU A 3 -5.66 8.86 -4.03
CA LEU A 3 -4.22 8.68 -4.17
C LEU A 3 -3.48 9.75 -3.37
N GLY A 4 -2.55 9.35 -2.49
CA GLY A 4 -1.81 10.25 -1.58
C GLY A 4 -2.20 10.19 -0.09
N SER A 5 -3.15 9.33 0.32
CA SER A 5 -3.55 9.22 1.75
C SER A 5 -2.68 8.30 2.61
N HIS A 6 -1.54 7.81 2.09
CA HIS A 6 -0.61 7.01 2.87
C HIS A 6 0.17 7.93 3.81
N ARG A 7 -0.24 8.00 5.08
CA ARG A 7 0.65 8.56 6.10
C ARG A 7 1.76 7.55 6.31
N GLN A 8 3.00 7.99 6.06
CA GLN A 8 4.18 7.19 6.34
C GLN A 8 4.16 6.69 7.78
N LEU A 9 4.53 5.43 7.95
CA LEU A 9 4.90 4.89 9.24
C LEU A 9 6.22 5.55 9.63
N SER A 10 6.20 6.44 10.62
CA SER A 10 7.41 6.84 11.34
C SER A 10 8.11 5.65 12.03
N ALA A 11 7.52 4.45 11.95
CA ALA A 11 8.00 3.22 12.57
C ALA A 11 9.07 2.47 11.76
N VAL A 12 9.37 2.87 10.52
CA VAL A 12 10.51 2.31 9.77
C VAL A 12 11.73 3.20 9.95
N GLN A 13 12.09 3.49 11.21
CA GLN A 13 13.48 3.87 11.49
C GLN A 13 14.34 2.60 11.39
N PRO A 14 15.58 2.70 10.88
CA PRO A 14 16.46 1.55 10.86
C PRO A 14 16.61 1.01 12.29
N MET A 15 16.24 -0.25 12.49
CA MET A 15 16.45 -0.97 13.75
C MET A 15 17.94 -1.31 13.87
N SER A 16 18.79 -0.29 13.91
CA SER A 16 20.23 -0.42 14.06
C SER A 16 20.67 0.22 15.37
N GLY A 17 21.12 -0.62 16.31
CA GLY A 17 21.90 -0.17 17.47
C GLY A 17 21.44 -0.71 18.80
N GLY A 18 22.23 -1.63 19.38
CA GLY A 18 22.06 -2.14 20.74
C GLY A 18 22.06 -1.01 21.78
N GLY A 19 21.01 -0.99 22.60
CA GLY A 19 20.80 0.04 23.62
C GLY A 19 19.42 -0.06 24.25
N GLY A 20 19.15 -1.16 24.96
CA GLY A 20 18.16 -1.26 26.02
C GLY A 20 16.79 -0.58 25.83
N ARG A 21 15.97 -1.02 24.86
CA ARG A 21 14.51 -0.86 24.96
C ARG A 21 13.84 -2.12 24.43
N ASN A 22 13.33 -2.91 25.36
CA ASN A 22 12.54 -4.13 25.13
C ASN A 22 11.11 -3.79 24.60
N GLY A 23 11.03 -2.87 23.63
CA GLY A 23 9.78 -2.30 23.13
C GLY A 23 9.39 -2.95 21.81
N GLY A 24 8.25 -3.62 21.77
CA GLY A 24 7.66 -4.07 20.51
C GLY A 24 7.28 -2.87 19.64
N VAL A 25 7.38 -3.04 18.32
CA VAL A 25 6.90 -2.09 17.32
C VAL A 25 5.46 -2.47 16.96
N SER A 26 4.52 -1.55 17.15
CA SER A 26 3.13 -1.77 16.73
C SER A 26 2.95 -1.35 15.27
N VAL A 27 2.45 -2.27 14.44
CA VAL A 27 2.21 -2.10 13.01
C VAL A 27 0.73 -1.75 12.78
N PRO A 28 0.43 -0.57 12.22
CA PRO A 28 -0.95 -0.18 11.97
C PRO A 28 -1.68 -1.13 11.05
N ARG A 29 -2.94 -1.38 11.39
CA ARG A 29 -3.88 -2.13 10.56
C ARG A 29 -4.89 -1.19 9.92
N TYR A 30 -5.15 -1.36 8.63
CA TYR A 30 -6.25 -0.68 7.93
C TYR A 30 -7.43 -1.64 7.82
N ASP A 31 -8.62 -1.18 8.19
CA ASP A 31 -9.87 -1.94 8.01
C ASP A 31 -10.69 -1.27 6.91
N LYS A 32 -10.87 -2.00 5.80
CA LYS A 32 -11.60 -1.52 4.62
C LYS A 32 -13.12 -1.42 4.87
N THR A 33 -13.66 -2.13 5.86
CA THR A 33 -15.11 -2.20 6.12
C THR A 33 -15.63 -0.98 6.88
N LEU A 34 -14.77 -0.30 7.62
CA LEU A 34 -15.14 0.87 8.42
C LEU A 34 -15.71 2.00 7.55
N ARG A 35 -16.53 2.84 8.18
CA ARG A 35 -17.14 4.04 7.56
C ARG A 35 -17.91 3.71 6.27
N GLY A 36 -18.67 2.61 6.28
CA GLY A 36 -19.49 2.16 5.15
C GLY A 36 -18.65 1.78 3.92
N GLY A 37 -17.55 1.06 4.13
CA GLY A 37 -16.67 0.60 3.04
C GLY A 37 -15.65 1.62 2.53
N ARG A 38 -15.64 2.85 3.05
CA ARG A 38 -14.59 3.84 2.74
C ARG A 38 -13.25 3.49 3.40
N GLY A 39 -13.32 2.67 4.45
CA GLY A 39 -12.22 2.22 5.28
C GLY A 39 -11.70 3.30 6.22
N ASP A 40 -10.96 2.85 7.22
CA ASP A 40 -10.19 3.68 8.15
C ASP A 40 -9.10 2.85 8.81
N ARG A 41 -8.22 3.50 9.58
CA ARG A 41 -7.30 2.79 10.46
C ARG A 41 -8.10 2.04 11.54
N ALA A 42 -7.79 0.77 11.75
CA ALA A 42 -8.37 -0.04 12.81
C ALA A 42 -7.94 0.47 14.20
N PRO A 43 -8.72 0.17 15.26
CA PRO A 43 -8.33 0.47 16.63
C PRO A 43 -6.92 -0.06 16.95
N VAL A 44 -6.17 0.65 17.80
CA VAL A 44 -4.78 0.27 18.18
C VAL A 44 -4.72 -1.11 18.83
N SER A 45 -5.80 -1.56 19.48
CA SER A 45 -5.94 -2.92 20.03
C SER A 45 -5.78 -4.02 18.97
N ASP A 46 -6.06 -3.69 17.70
CA ASP A 46 -6.07 -4.64 16.59
C ASP A 46 -4.75 -4.59 15.80
N TRP A 47 -3.80 -3.74 16.23
CA TRP A 47 -2.49 -3.60 15.59
C TRP A 47 -1.58 -4.74 16.03
N LEU A 48 -0.84 -5.29 15.08
CA LEU A 48 0.15 -6.31 15.37
C LEU A 48 1.34 -5.68 16.09
N THR A 49 1.72 -6.21 17.25
CA THR A 49 2.97 -5.81 17.92
C THR A 49 4.05 -6.83 17.65
N VAL A 50 5.11 -6.39 16.97
CA VAL A 50 6.24 -7.22 16.55
C VAL A 50 7.46 -6.89 17.41
N ARG A 51 8.26 -7.89 17.78
CA ARG A 51 9.48 -7.70 18.58
C ARG A 51 10.72 -7.99 17.75
N ALA A 52 11.76 -7.20 17.97
CA ALA A 52 13.06 -7.39 17.36
C ALA A 52 13.88 -8.50 18.07
N PRO A 53 14.89 -9.10 17.40
CA PRO A 53 15.28 -8.85 16.00
C PRO A 53 14.31 -9.47 14.99
N LEU A 54 14.29 -8.91 13.78
CA LEU A 54 13.60 -9.49 12.62
C LEU A 54 14.66 -9.82 11.57
N ASP A 55 14.60 -11.03 11.03
CA ASP A 55 15.51 -11.47 9.97
C ASP A 55 15.07 -10.96 8.60
N VAL A 56 13.75 -10.93 8.35
CA VAL A 56 13.16 -10.53 7.07
C VAL A 56 11.90 -9.71 7.32
N ILE A 57 11.74 -8.63 6.56
CA ILE A 57 10.51 -7.83 6.49
C ILE A 57 10.00 -7.91 5.05
N LEU A 58 8.78 -8.42 4.87
CA LEU A 58 8.10 -8.35 3.59
C LEU A 58 7.26 -7.07 3.53
N LEU A 59 7.64 -6.16 2.64
CA LEU A 59 6.89 -4.96 2.32
C LEU A 59 6.24 -5.15 0.94
N GLU A 60 4.91 -5.13 0.88
CA GLU A 60 4.15 -5.36 -0.36
C GLU A 60 3.16 -4.22 -0.64
N GLY A 61 2.89 -4.00 -1.94
CA GLY A 61 2.00 -2.97 -2.41
C GLY A 61 2.11 -2.77 -3.93
N TRP A 62 0.97 -2.60 -4.60
CA TRP A 62 0.84 -2.58 -6.07
C TRP A 62 1.62 -1.47 -6.78
N MET A 63 2.02 -0.42 -6.06
CA MET A 63 2.73 0.75 -6.60
C MET A 63 4.15 0.91 -6.04
N LEU A 64 4.64 -0.03 -5.22
CA LEU A 64 6.00 0.04 -4.70
C LEU A 64 7.00 -0.10 -5.85
N GLY A 65 8.07 0.70 -5.80
CA GLY A 65 9.06 0.81 -6.87
C GLY A 65 8.72 1.83 -7.95
N PHE A 66 7.52 2.41 -7.96
CA PHE A 66 7.18 3.47 -8.92
C PHE A 66 7.94 4.76 -8.62
N THR A 67 8.40 5.44 -9.67
CA THR A 67 9.08 6.73 -9.58
C THR A 67 8.29 7.83 -10.29
N PRO A 68 8.26 9.07 -9.76
CA PRO A 68 7.62 10.18 -10.45
C PRO A 68 8.27 10.44 -11.81
N VAL A 69 7.44 10.77 -12.79
CA VAL A 69 7.81 11.11 -14.17
C VAL A 69 7.81 12.62 -14.43
N GLY A 70 7.27 13.39 -13.49
CA GLY A 70 7.16 14.85 -13.53
C GLY A 70 5.82 15.33 -14.10
N ALA A 71 5.34 16.45 -13.56
CA ALA A 71 4.02 17.01 -13.84
C ALA A 71 3.69 17.14 -15.34
N ALA A 72 4.65 17.58 -16.16
CA ALA A 72 4.44 17.72 -17.60
C ALA A 72 4.25 16.38 -18.32
N ALA A 73 4.96 15.33 -17.90
CA ALA A 73 4.80 13.99 -18.46
C ALA A 73 3.50 13.34 -17.99
N ALA A 74 3.17 13.48 -16.71
CA ALA A 74 1.90 13.02 -16.15
C ALA A 74 0.70 13.67 -16.86
N ALA A 75 0.71 14.99 -17.05
CA ALA A 75 -0.36 15.72 -17.71
C ALA A 75 -0.58 15.32 -19.17
N ARG A 76 0.46 14.86 -19.88
CA ARG A 76 0.31 14.33 -21.26
C ARG A 76 -0.48 13.03 -21.31
N VAL A 77 -0.46 12.24 -20.23
CA VAL A 77 -1.25 11.00 -20.12
C VAL A 77 -2.65 11.32 -19.60
N SER A 78 -2.74 12.04 -18.48
CA SER A 78 -4.00 12.56 -17.95
C SER A 78 -3.74 13.71 -16.97
N PRO A 79 -4.54 14.80 -16.99
CA PRO A 79 -4.46 15.87 -16.00
C PRO A 79 -4.57 15.38 -14.54
N ASP A 80 -5.34 14.32 -14.30
CA ASP A 80 -5.57 13.77 -12.96
C ASP A 80 -4.30 13.11 -12.37
N LEU A 81 -3.36 12.70 -13.23
CA LEU A 81 -2.11 12.07 -12.80
C LEU A 81 -1.09 13.07 -12.27
N VAL A 82 -1.27 14.37 -12.47
CA VAL A 82 -0.35 15.40 -11.94
C VAL A 82 -0.29 15.34 -10.41
N ALA A 83 -1.45 15.19 -9.76
CA ALA A 83 -1.52 15.07 -8.31
C ALA A 83 -0.91 13.74 -7.82
N VAL A 84 -1.09 12.66 -8.57
CA VAL A 84 -0.51 11.34 -8.27
C VAL A 84 1.01 11.38 -8.35
N ASP A 85 1.56 12.00 -9.41
CA ASP A 85 2.99 12.19 -9.60
C ASP A 85 3.62 13.02 -8.48
N ALA A 86 2.96 14.12 -8.10
CA ALA A 86 3.38 14.95 -6.97
C ALA A 86 3.37 14.15 -5.65
N ALA A 87 2.36 13.29 -5.44
CA ALA A 87 2.27 12.44 -4.27
C ALA A 87 3.35 11.34 -4.24
N LEU A 88 3.71 10.78 -5.40
CA LEU A 88 4.86 9.86 -5.51
C LEU A 88 6.17 10.56 -5.18
N SER A 89 6.34 11.81 -5.66
CA SER A 89 7.57 12.57 -5.45
C SER A 89 7.75 13.06 -4.00
N SER A 90 6.68 13.47 -3.32
CA SER A 90 6.73 14.14 -2.00
C SER A 90 6.14 13.32 -0.86
N GLY A 91 5.47 12.20 -1.15
CA GLY A 91 4.85 11.31 -0.16
C GLY A 91 5.82 10.39 0.56
N GLY A 92 7.12 10.56 0.33
CA GLY A 92 8.20 9.86 1.03
C GLY A 92 8.50 8.43 0.51
N TYR A 93 7.94 8.06 -0.64
CA TYR A 93 8.19 6.75 -1.26
C TYR A 93 9.67 6.55 -1.62
N ARG A 94 10.39 7.62 -1.96
CA ARG A 94 11.82 7.55 -2.24
C ARG A 94 12.63 7.08 -1.03
N GLU A 95 12.32 7.60 0.14
CA GLU A 95 12.95 7.22 1.41
C GLU A 95 12.58 5.80 1.79
N LEU A 96 11.33 5.39 1.58
CA LEU A 96 10.88 4.01 1.81
C LEU A 96 11.60 3.02 0.88
N HIS A 97 11.68 3.33 -0.42
CA HIS A 97 12.35 2.48 -1.41
C HIS A 97 13.85 2.36 -1.14
N ALA A 98 14.49 3.38 -0.55
CA ALA A 98 15.90 3.34 -0.17
C ALA A 98 16.19 2.35 0.98
N LEU A 99 15.16 1.87 1.69
CA LEU A 99 15.27 0.85 2.74
C LEU A 99 15.08 -0.58 2.20
N VAL A 100 14.75 -0.75 0.91
CA VAL A 100 14.49 -2.06 0.32
C VAL A 100 15.79 -2.64 -0.24
N ASP A 101 16.25 -3.75 0.34
CA ASP A 101 17.47 -4.44 -0.12
C ASP A 101 17.24 -5.22 -1.42
N HIS A 102 16.07 -5.86 -1.55
CA HIS A 102 15.73 -6.74 -2.66
C HIS A 102 14.29 -6.55 -3.13
N TRP A 103 14.09 -6.58 -4.45
CA TRP A 103 12.78 -6.46 -5.08
C TRP A 103 12.34 -7.79 -5.67
N MET A 104 11.09 -8.16 -5.40
CA MET A 104 10.36 -9.19 -6.13
C MET A 104 9.26 -8.49 -6.92
N VAL A 105 9.36 -8.51 -8.24
CA VAL A 105 8.38 -7.87 -9.13
C VAL A 105 7.62 -8.96 -9.88
N VAL A 106 6.30 -8.93 -9.77
CA VAL A 106 5.41 -9.78 -10.58
C VAL A 106 4.96 -8.96 -11.78
N GLU A 107 5.50 -9.27 -12.94
CA GLU A 107 5.13 -8.67 -14.21
C GLU A 107 4.06 -9.51 -14.91
N VAL A 108 3.11 -8.84 -15.56
CA VAL A 108 2.06 -9.47 -16.35
C VAL A 108 2.30 -9.18 -17.83
N GLU A 109 2.01 -10.15 -18.68
CA GLU A 109 2.17 -9.98 -20.13
C GLU A 109 1.12 -9.01 -20.70
N ASP A 110 -0.12 -9.10 -20.22
CA ASP A 110 -1.22 -8.24 -20.63
C ASP A 110 -1.82 -7.52 -19.40
N PRO A 111 -1.76 -6.17 -19.33
CA PRO A 111 -2.36 -5.43 -18.21
C PRO A 111 -3.87 -5.59 -18.12
N GLN A 112 -4.56 -6.05 -19.17
CA GLN A 112 -5.99 -6.33 -19.12
C GLN A 112 -6.35 -7.47 -18.15
N TRP A 113 -5.39 -8.35 -17.81
CA TRP A 113 -5.60 -9.42 -16.84
C TRP A 113 -5.96 -8.89 -15.46
N VAL A 114 -5.51 -7.68 -15.09
CA VAL A 114 -5.84 -7.06 -13.80
C VAL A 114 -7.34 -6.88 -13.64
N TYR A 115 -8.07 -6.53 -14.71
CA TYR A 115 -9.52 -6.39 -14.68
C TYR A 115 -10.20 -7.75 -14.52
N ALA A 116 -9.76 -8.77 -15.26
CA ALA A 116 -10.29 -10.12 -15.15
C ALA A 116 -10.10 -10.71 -13.75
N TRP A 117 -8.90 -10.57 -13.17
CA TRP A 117 -8.60 -11.02 -11.82
C TRP A 117 -9.38 -10.26 -10.76
N ARG A 118 -9.54 -8.95 -10.94
CA ARG A 118 -10.36 -8.15 -10.01
C ARG A 118 -11.82 -8.60 -10.04
N LEU A 119 -12.38 -8.79 -11.22
CA LEU A 119 -13.76 -9.27 -11.39
C LEU A 119 -13.95 -10.65 -10.75
N GLN A 120 -13.01 -11.58 -10.98
CA GLN A 120 -13.03 -12.89 -10.35
C GLN A 120 -13.05 -12.78 -8.81
N ALA A 121 -12.21 -11.93 -8.23
CA ALA A 121 -12.17 -11.74 -6.78
C ALA A 121 -13.51 -11.19 -6.22
N GLU A 122 -14.18 -10.30 -6.93
CA GLU A 122 -15.51 -9.79 -6.55
C GLU A 122 -16.59 -10.88 -6.67
N VAL A 123 -16.57 -11.70 -7.74
CA VAL A 123 -17.47 -12.86 -7.91
C VAL A 123 -17.33 -13.83 -6.74
N GLU A 124 -16.09 -14.18 -6.37
CA GLU A 124 -15.81 -15.08 -5.25
C GLU A 124 -16.24 -14.49 -3.91
N ALA A 125 -16.05 -13.18 -3.70
CA ALA A 125 -16.51 -12.48 -2.51
C ALA A 125 -18.04 -12.51 -2.37
N ARG A 126 -18.79 -12.30 -3.47
CA ARG A 126 -20.26 -12.42 -3.51
C ARG A 126 -20.71 -13.85 -3.23
N GLY A 127 -20.07 -14.84 -3.85
CA GLY A 127 -20.37 -16.26 -3.61
C GLY A 127 -20.16 -16.69 -2.15
N ALA A 128 -19.24 -16.03 -1.45
CA ALA A 128 -19.00 -16.21 -0.01
C ALA A 128 -19.86 -15.33 0.91
N GLY A 129 -20.84 -14.59 0.37
CA GLY A 129 -21.74 -13.72 1.14
C GLY A 129 -21.09 -12.47 1.74
N ARG A 130 -19.92 -12.05 1.22
CA ARG A 130 -19.25 -10.81 1.64
C ARG A 130 -19.74 -9.63 0.81
N GLY A 131 -19.65 -8.41 1.37
CA GLY A 131 -19.87 -7.18 0.61
C GLY A 131 -18.83 -7.07 -0.52
N ALA A 132 -19.31 -6.82 -1.73
CA ALA A 132 -18.52 -6.83 -2.96
C ALA A 132 -19.14 -5.89 -3.99
N LEU A 133 -18.32 -5.44 -4.94
CA LEU A 133 -18.75 -4.58 -6.04
C LEU A 133 -19.56 -5.38 -7.07
N THR A 134 -20.34 -4.67 -7.89
CA THR A 134 -20.93 -5.23 -9.11
C THR A 134 -19.89 -5.32 -10.23
N ASP A 135 -20.19 -6.08 -11.30
CA ASP A 135 -19.26 -6.29 -12.41
C ASP A 135 -18.91 -4.98 -13.14
N THR A 136 -19.81 -4.00 -13.15
CA THR A 136 -19.57 -2.68 -13.77
C THR A 136 -18.77 -1.73 -12.87
N GLU A 137 -18.71 -2.01 -11.58
CA GLU A 137 -17.97 -1.20 -10.60
C GLU A 137 -16.55 -1.74 -10.37
N ALA A 138 -16.30 -3.00 -10.73
CA ALA A 138 -15.04 -3.73 -10.53
C ALA A 138 -14.00 -3.41 -11.62
#